data_AF-I8XN67-F1
#
_entry.id   AF-I8XN67-F1
#
_cell.length_a   1.000
_cell.length_b   1.000
_cell.length_c   1.000
_cell.angle_alpha   90.00
_cell.angle_beta   90.00
_cell.angle_gamma   90.00
#
_symmetry.space_group_name_H-M   'P 1'
#
loop_
_entity.id
_entity.type
_entity.pdbx_description
1 polymer ?
#
loop_
_entity_poly.entity_id
_entity_poly.type
_entity_poly.pdbx_seq_one_letter_code
_entity_poly.pdbx_strand_id
1 'polypeptide(L)'
;MKKNKILYLILLIVSFIYLSYGCTWKKGKCTENGIIKQNLQDSIIILEKIFWQQIMLSYEGKMLDNIEGLLTSNTDVVNSRPLLIYRFSPNMCNSCIQEDLLLLLKYIKKIGRDRILILPDFEDTRDDRIRMQSVLADFNYINVSKEIIPFPVDKDSVSWRYMAIFDANNQVRHVFFPCSDYSKMTESYIEKLLIGSIEQVNQLK
;
A
#
# COMPACT_ATOMS: atom_id res chain seq x y z
N MET A 1 49.42 10.91 -57.42
CA MET A 1 48.75 9.64 -57.05
C MET A 1 48.65 9.33 -55.53
N LYS A 2 49.24 10.12 -54.61
CA LYS A 2 49.15 9.86 -53.15
C LYS A 2 47.92 10.47 -52.43
N LYS A 3 47.36 11.59 -52.92
CA LYS A 3 46.20 12.27 -52.29
C LYS A 3 44.90 11.44 -52.33
N ASN A 4 44.65 10.71 -53.42
CA ASN A 4 43.42 9.90 -53.53
C ASN A 4 43.41 8.69 -52.59
N LYS A 5 44.58 8.16 -52.21
CA LYS A 5 44.69 7.07 -51.23
C LYS A 5 44.33 7.52 -49.81
N ILE A 6 44.69 8.75 -49.44
CA ILE A 6 44.35 9.34 -48.13
C ILE A 6 42.84 9.61 -48.04
N LEU A 7 42.22 10.12 -49.11
CA LEU A 7 40.77 10.36 -49.15
C LEU A 7 39.97 9.06 -49.02
N TYR A 8 40.42 7.98 -49.68
CA TYR A 8 39.80 6.66 -49.56
C TYR A 8 39.94 6.06 -48.15
N LEU A 9 41.09 6.27 -47.50
CA LEU A 9 41.32 5.84 -46.12
C LEU A 9 40.39 6.57 -45.14
N ILE A 10 40.20 7.89 -45.33
CA ILE A 10 39.29 8.69 -44.51
C ILE A 10 37.84 8.24 -44.70
N LEU A 11 37.40 7.96 -45.93
CA LEU A 11 36.05 7.46 -46.21
C LEU A 11 35.79 6.08 -45.59
N LEU A 12 36.79 5.19 -45.58
CA LEU A 12 36.69 3.89 -44.89
C LEU A 12 36.61 4.04 -43.37
N ILE A 13 37.35 4.98 -42.78
CA ILE A 13 37.29 5.26 -41.34
C ILE A 13 35.91 5.83 -40.97
N VAL A 14 35.37 6.77 -41.76
CA VAL A 14 34.05 7.36 -41.52
C VAL A 14 32.94 6.31 -41.67
N SER A 15 33.03 5.39 -42.64
CA SER A 15 32.05 4.30 -42.76
C SER A 15 32.15 3.28 -41.62
N PHE A 16 33.37 2.98 -41.15
CA PHE A 16 33.58 2.10 -40.00
C PHE A 16 33.07 2.72 -38.69
N ILE A 17 33.23 4.04 -38.53
CA ILE A 17 32.64 4.82 -37.44
C ILE A 17 31.11 4.80 -37.53
N TYR A 18 30.53 5.02 -38.71
CA TYR A 18 29.07 4.93 -38.91
C TYR A 18 28.53 3.53 -38.62
N LEU A 19 29.26 2.47 -38.99
CA LEU A 19 28.89 1.08 -38.70
C LEU A 19 29.05 0.73 -37.21
N SER A 20 30.05 1.27 -36.51
CA SER A 20 30.21 1.05 -35.06
C SER A 20 29.18 1.83 -34.23
N TYR A 21 28.78 3.04 -34.66
CA TYR A 21 27.64 3.77 -34.09
C TYR A 21 26.29 3.13 -34.47
N GLY A 22 26.17 2.54 -35.67
CA GLY A 22 24.97 1.81 -36.10
C GLY A 22 24.75 0.48 -35.36
N CYS A 23 25.82 -0.17 -34.91
CA CYS A 23 25.74 -1.45 -34.19
C CYS A 23 25.62 -1.30 -32.66
N THR A 24 25.88 -0.10 -32.10
CA THR A 24 25.64 0.21 -30.68
C THR A 24 24.22 0.69 -30.38
N TRP A 25 23.42 1.01 -31.40
CA TRP A 25 22.00 1.40 -31.27
C TRP A 25 21.01 0.24 -30.99
N LYS A 26 21.50 -0.97 -30.73
CA LYS A 26 20.70 -2.11 -30.27
C LYS A 26 21.22 -2.86 -29.03
N LYS A 27 22.16 -2.27 -28.27
CA LYS A 27 22.66 -2.86 -27.01
C LYS A 27 22.87 -1.83 -25.87
N GLY A 28 22.03 -0.78 -25.83
CA GLY A 28 22.02 0.22 -24.75
C GLY A 28 20.69 0.42 -24.01
N LYS A 29 19.58 -0.20 -24.44
CA LYS A 29 18.24 0.00 -23.84
C LYS A 29 17.85 -0.99 -22.71
N CYS A 30 18.82 -1.60 -22.02
CA CYS A 30 18.54 -2.55 -20.93
C CYS A 30 19.14 -2.19 -19.57
N THR A 31 19.86 -1.07 -19.41
CA THR A 31 20.37 -0.65 -18.08
C THR A 31 19.92 0.76 -17.68
N GLU A 32 19.71 1.66 -18.63
CA GLU A 32 19.19 3.00 -18.33
C GLU A 32 17.71 2.95 -17.90
N ASN A 33 16.89 2.11 -18.53
CA ASN A 33 15.51 1.86 -18.12
C ASN A 33 15.40 1.17 -16.75
N GLY A 34 16.43 0.44 -16.30
CA GLY A 34 16.45 -0.21 -14.99
C GLY A 34 16.72 0.82 -13.88
N ILE A 35 17.75 1.64 -14.06
CA ILE A 35 18.16 2.69 -13.13
C ILE A 35 17.14 3.83 -13.10
N ILE A 36 16.61 4.26 -14.26
CA ILE A 36 15.55 5.28 -14.31
C ILE A 36 14.26 4.74 -13.69
N LYS A 37 13.91 3.47 -13.91
CA LYS A 37 12.72 2.87 -13.29
C LYS A 37 12.90 2.67 -11.79
N GLN A 38 14.08 2.27 -11.31
CA GLN A 38 14.40 2.24 -9.88
C GLN A 38 14.37 3.63 -9.27
N ASN A 39 15.03 4.61 -9.88
CA ASN A 39 15.03 5.99 -9.43
C ASN A 39 13.62 6.60 -9.46
N LEU A 40 12.77 6.29 -10.46
CA LEU A 40 11.36 6.69 -10.45
C LEU A 40 10.58 5.98 -9.34
N GLN A 41 10.79 4.69 -9.15
CA GLN A 41 10.14 3.91 -8.08
C GLN A 41 10.51 4.48 -6.71
N ASP A 42 11.79 4.76 -6.49
CA ASP A 42 12.33 5.33 -5.26
C ASP A 42 11.84 6.77 -5.06
N SER A 43 11.74 7.57 -6.14
CA SER A 43 11.16 8.91 -6.11
C SER A 43 9.67 8.89 -5.76
N ILE A 44 8.91 7.94 -6.33
CA ILE A 44 7.49 7.72 -6.02
C ILE A 44 7.33 7.29 -4.57
N ILE A 45 8.17 6.36 -4.08
CA ILE A 45 8.17 5.93 -2.68
C ILE A 45 8.46 7.10 -1.74
N ILE A 46 9.42 7.97 -2.07
CA ILE A 46 9.76 9.15 -1.26
C ILE A 46 8.61 10.17 -1.27
N LEU A 47 8.01 10.44 -2.43
CA LEU A 47 6.89 11.37 -2.55
C LEU A 47 5.63 10.85 -1.85
N GLU A 48 5.34 9.55 -1.97
CA GLU A 48 4.31 8.90 -1.15
C GLU A 48 4.64 9.03 0.33
N LYS A 49 5.87 8.73 0.76
CA LYS A 49 6.26 8.82 2.17
C LYS A 49 6.11 10.24 2.73
N ILE A 50 6.45 11.27 1.96
CA ILE A 50 6.27 12.69 2.34
C ILE A 50 4.78 13.05 2.39
N PHE A 51 4.01 12.64 1.38
CA PHE A 51 2.56 12.85 1.33
C PHE A 51 1.86 12.17 2.52
N TRP A 52 2.25 10.92 2.82
CA TRP A 52 1.75 10.16 3.96
C TRP A 52 2.14 10.79 5.29
N GLN A 53 3.39 11.26 5.44
CA GLN A 53 3.83 11.96 6.64
C GLN A 53 3.00 13.24 6.86
N GLN A 54 2.62 13.94 5.80
CA GLN A 54 1.79 15.14 5.86
C GLN A 54 0.33 14.84 6.22
N ILE A 55 -0.23 13.73 5.74
CA ILE A 55 -1.58 13.25 6.13
C ILE A 55 -1.57 12.74 7.58
N MET A 56 -0.53 12.02 8.00
CA MET A 56 -0.37 11.49 9.35
C MET A 56 -0.31 12.63 10.38
N LEU A 57 0.51 13.64 10.15
CA LEU A 57 0.65 14.83 11.02
C LEU A 57 -0.67 15.60 11.22
N SER A 58 -1.62 15.48 10.28
CA SER A 58 -2.95 16.10 10.39
C SER A 58 -3.96 15.24 11.19
N TYR A 59 -3.75 13.91 11.24
CA TYR A 59 -4.70 12.93 11.80
C TYR A 59 -4.27 12.29 13.13
N GLU A 60 -3.03 12.51 13.57
CA GLU A 60 -2.34 11.72 14.58
C GLU A 60 -2.87 11.82 16.02
N GLY A 61 -3.66 12.82 16.39
CA GLY A 61 -4.14 12.93 17.78
C GLY A 61 -5.38 12.08 18.06
N LYS A 62 -6.53 12.57 17.61
CA LYS A 62 -7.84 12.03 18.00
C LYS A 62 -8.15 10.65 17.42
N MET A 63 -7.62 10.34 16.24
CA MET A 63 -7.88 9.05 15.58
C MET A 63 -7.22 7.90 16.36
N LEU A 64 -6.01 8.11 16.87
CA LEU A 64 -5.23 7.07 17.56
C LEU A 64 -5.84 6.73 18.92
N ASP A 65 -6.13 7.74 19.73
CA ASP A 65 -6.72 7.57 21.07
C ASP A 65 -8.05 6.80 21.01
N ASN A 66 -8.89 7.10 20.01
CA ASN A 66 -10.20 6.46 19.87
C ASN A 66 -10.09 5.00 19.41
N ILE A 67 -9.12 4.64 18.56
CA ILE A 67 -8.92 3.24 18.18
C ILE A 67 -8.32 2.45 19.35
N GLU A 68 -7.38 3.03 20.10
CA GLU A 68 -6.82 2.37 21.29
C GLU A 68 -7.90 2.12 22.36
N GLY A 69 -8.75 3.11 22.63
CA GLY A 69 -9.92 2.95 23.50
C GLY A 69 -10.91 1.88 23.00
N LEU A 70 -11.09 1.76 21.69
CA LEU A 70 -11.93 0.72 21.09
C LEU A 70 -11.32 -0.68 21.28
N LEU A 71 -10.01 -0.83 21.03
CA LEU A 71 -9.33 -2.12 21.12
C LEU A 71 -9.21 -2.62 22.57
N THR A 72 -9.07 -1.71 23.52
CA THR A 72 -9.04 -2.04 24.96
C THR A 72 -10.42 -2.44 25.50
N SER A 73 -11.51 -1.89 24.95
CA SER A 73 -12.88 -2.25 25.34
C SER A 73 -13.42 -3.50 24.63
N ASN A 74 -12.77 -3.95 23.56
CA ASN A 74 -13.22 -5.08 22.72
C ASN A 74 -12.14 -6.18 22.61
N THR A 75 -11.52 -6.55 23.74
CA THR A 75 -10.48 -7.58 23.79
C THR A 75 -10.93 -8.91 23.18
N ASP A 76 -12.20 -9.26 23.34
CA ASP A 76 -12.76 -10.52 22.89
C ASP A 76 -12.76 -10.68 21.36
N VAL A 77 -12.71 -9.56 20.61
CA VAL A 77 -12.75 -9.57 19.14
C VAL A 77 -11.36 -9.83 18.55
N VAL A 78 -10.28 -9.37 19.22
CA VAL A 78 -8.91 -9.48 18.70
C VAL A 78 -7.85 -9.52 19.81
N ASN A 79 -7.35 -10.72 20.10
CA ASN A 79 -6.30 -10.93 21.10
C ASN A 79 -4.88 -11.06 20.51
N SER A 80 -4.75 -11.23 19.19
CA SER A 80 -3.44 -11.40 18.56
C SER A 80 -2.81 -10.07 18.18
N ARG A 81 -1.50 -9.98 18.42
CA ARG A 81 -0.65 -8.88 17.94
C ARG A 81 0.58 -9.39 17.21
N PRO A 82 1.08 -8.67 16.19
CA PRO A 82 0.51 -7.45 15.61
C PRO A 82 -0.84 -7.68 14.89
N LEU A 83 -1.63 -6.61 14.77
CA LEU A 83 -3.01 -6.59 14.24
C LEU A 83 -3.10 -5.62 13.07
N LEU A 84 -3.70 -6.05 11.97
CA LEU A 84 -4.09 -5.18 10.86
C LEU A 84 -5.51 -4.66 11.06
N ILE A 85 -5.67 -3.34 11.03
CA ILE A 85 -6.96 -2.66 10.93
C ILE A 85 -7.21 -2.26 9.48
N TYR A 86 -8.42 -2.49 8.99
CA TYR A 86 -8.91 -1.91 7.74
C TYR A 86 -10.19 -1.11 7.99
N ARG A 87 -10.16 0.19 7.66
CA ARG A 87 -11.22 1.15 7.94
C ARG A 87 -11.80 1.68 6.63
N PHE A 88 -13.10 1.51 6.42
CA PHE A 88 -13.80 1.99 5.22
C PHE A 88 -15.26 2.39 5.51
N SER A 89 -15.87 3.15 4.60
CA SER A 89 -17.32 3.45 4.59
C SER A 89 -17.97 2.88 3.32
N PRO A 90 -19.20 2.34 3.37
CA PRO A 90 -19.91 1.86 2.19
C PRO A 90 -20.21 2.95 1.15
N ASN A 91 -20.08 4.23 1.53
CA ASN A 91 -20.21 5.39 0.65
C ASN A 91 -18.94 5.69 -0.19
N MET A 92 -17.86 4.94 0.04
CA MET A 92 -16.63 5.02 -0.76
C MET A 92 -16.71 4.10 -1.99
N CYS A 93 -15.64 4.06 -2.79
CA CYS A 93 -15.52 3.19 -3.96
C CYS A 93 -15.79 1.70 -3.62
N ASN A 94 -16.95 1.18 -4.04
CA ASN A 94 -17.36 -0.19 -3.73
C ASN A 94 -16.44 -1.25 -4.38
N SER A 95 -16.02 -1.06 -5.64
CA SER A 95 -15.08 -2.00 -6.28
C SER A 95 -13.74 -2.05 -5.56
N CYS A 96 -13.23 -0.89 -5.13
CA CYS A 96 -11.99 -0.78 -4.38
C CYS A 96 -12.09 -1.49 -3.01
N ILE A 97 -13.23 -1.37 -2.32
CA ILE A 97 -13.48 -2.09 -1.06
C ILE A 97 -13.53 -3.60 -1.29
N GLN A 98 -14.23 -4.05 -2.34
CA GLN A 98 -14.32 -5.48 -2.65
C GLN A 98 -12.96 -6.08 -2.99
N GLU A 99 -12.13 -5.38 -3.77
CA GLU A 99 -10.76 -5.79 -4.07
C GLU A 99 -9.89 -5.92 -2.81
N ASP A 100 -9.98 -4.94 -1.91
CA ASP A 100 -9.27 -4.98 -0.63
C ASP A 100 -9.73 -6.16 0.22
N LEU A 101 -11.04 -6.39 0.37
CA LEU A 101 -11.58 -7.50 1.14
C LEU A 101 -11.17 -8.85 0.56
N LEU A 102 -11.23 -9.02 -0.77
CA LEU A 102 -10.77 -10.23 -1.45
C LEU A 102 -9.27 -10.48 -1.22
N LEU A 103 -8.47 -9.42 -1.16
CA LEU A 103 -7.05 -9.52 -0.82
C LEU A 103 -6.86 -9.96 0.64
N LEU A 104 -7.57 -9.32 1.58
CA LEU A 104 -7.48 -9.65 2.99
C LEU A 104 -7.92 -11.09 3.29
N LEU A 105 -8.92 -11.63 2.57
CA LEU A 105 -9.31 -13.04 2.68
C LEU A 105 -8.16 -14.01 2.35
N LYS A 106 -7.29 -13.66 1.38
CA LYS A 106 -6.10 -14.47 1.07
C LYS A 106 -5.15 -14.49 2.26
N TYR A 107 -4.99 -13.35 2.95
CA TYR A 107 -4.10 -13.23 4.10
C TYR A 107 -4.67 -13.87 5.36
N ILE A 108 -5.99 -13.86 5.58
CA ILE A 108 -6.62 -14.59 6.70
C ILE A 108 -6.17 -16.06 6.73
N LYS A 109 -6.09 -16.71 5.56
CA LYS A 109 -5.63 -18.10 5.45
C LYS A 109 -4.16 -18.29 5.85
N LYS A 110 -3.34 -17.23 5.76
CA LYS A 110 -1.90 -17.26 6.06
C LYS A 110 -1.58 -16.87 7.50
N ILE A 111 -2.23 -15.83 8.03
CA ILE A 111 -1.87 -15.22 9.32
C ILE A 111 -2.90 -15.43 10.43
N GLY A 112 -4.08 -15.96 10.10
CA GLY A 112 -5.19 -16.11 11.03
C GLY A 112 -6.18 -14.94 10.97
N ARG A 113 -7.46 -15.25 11.19
CA ARG A 113 -8.57 -14.29 11.20
C ARG A 113 -8.44 -13.25 12.33
N ASP A 114 -7.89 -13.68 13.46
CA ASP A 114 -7.67 -12.89 14.68
C ASP A 114 -6.57 -11.83 14.54
N ARG A 115 -5.91 -11.72 13.38
CA ARG A 115 -4.92 -10.68 13.08
C ARG A 115 -5.42 -9.62 12.11
N ILE A 116 -6.70 -9.67 11.72
CA ILE A 116 -7.31 -8.69 10.84
C ILE A 116 -8.65 -8.26 11.45
N LEU A 117 -8.81 -6.96 11.67
CA LEU A 117 -10.04 -6.36 12.17
C LEU A 117 -10.53 -5.31 11.18
N ILE A 118 -11.79 -5.45 10.79
CA ILE A 118 -12.46 -4.54 9.89
C ILE A 118 -13.28 -3.54 10.71
N LEU A 119 -13.08 -2.26 10.46
CA LEU A 119 -13.83 -1.17 11.09
C LEU A 119 -14.68 -0.50 10.02
N PRO A 120 -15.87 -1.01 9.66
CA PRO A 120 -16.71 -0.34 8.68
C PRO A 120 -17.54 0.79 9.32
N ASP A 121 -18.04 1.70 8.50
CA ASP A 121 -18.92 2.83 8.88
C ASP A 121 -20.30 2.66 8.24
N PHE A 122 -21.03 1.61 8.62
CA PHE A 122 -22.42 1.41 8.17
C PHE A 122 -23.39 2.18 9.06
N GLU A 123 -24.44 2.74 8.47
CA GLU A 123 -25.54 3.32 9.24
C GLU A 123 -26.29 2.23 10.02
N ASP A 124 -26.95 2.60 11.11
CA ASP A 124 -27.71 1.66 11.94
C ASP A 124 -29.13 1.40 11.37
N THR A 125 -29.19 1.16 10.06
CA THR A 125 -30.42 0.76 9.37
C THR A 125 -30.51 -0.76 9.26
N ARG A 126 -31.72 -1.29 9.08
CA ARG A 126 -31.90 -2.74 8.88
C ARG A 126 -31.15 -3.24 7.64
N ASP A 127 -31.23 -2.49 6.55
CA ASP A 127 -30.65 -2.90 5.27
C ASP A 127 -29.12 -2.86 5.32
N ASP A 128 -28.55 -1.84 5.97
CA ASP A 128 -27.11 -1.75 6.16
C ASP A 128 -26.57 -2.83 7.09
N ARG A 129 -27.30 -3.20 8.16
CA ARG A 129 -26.93 -4.32 9.01
C ARG A 129 -26.88 -5.64 8.24
N ILE A 130 -27.88 -5.90 7.39
CA ILE A 130 -27.92 -7.12 6.54
C ILE A 130 -26.75 -7.10 5.55
N ARG A 131 -26.53 -5.97 4.87
CA ARG A 131 -25.43 -5.82 3.91
C ARG A 131 -24.07 -6.00 4.58
N MET A 132 -23.84 -5.36 5.72
CA MET A 132 -22.61 -5.49 6.50
C MET A 132 -22.34 -6.93 6.90
N GLN A 133 -23.34 -7.61 7.48
CA GLN A 133 -23.23 -9.02 7.87
C GLN A 133 -22.90 -9.91 6.69
N SER A 134 -23.50 -9.66 5.52
CA SER A 134 -23.23 -10.41 4.30
C SER A 134 -21.82 -10.17 3.75
N VAL A 135 -21.37 -8.91 3.71
CA VAL A 135 -20.07 -8.54 3.13
C VAL A 135 -18.91 -8.94 4.05
N LEU A 136 -19.12 -8.94 5.37
CA LEU A 136 -18.08 -9.15 6.37
C LEU A 136 -18.17 -10.49 7.11
N ALA A 137 -18.94 -11.45 6.60
CA ALA A 137 -19.18 -12.75 7.25
C ALA A 137 -17.88 -13.47 7.66
N ASP A 138 -16.85 -13.39 6.81
CA ASP A 138 -15.56 -14.06 7.00
C ASP A 138 -14.57 -13.27 7.87
N PHE A 139 -14.95 -12.07 8.33
CA PHE A 139 -14.06 -11.14 9.01
C PHE A 139 -14.44 -10.93 10.47
N ASN A 140 -13.46 -10.59 11.30
CA ASN A 140 -13.74 -9.93 12.57
C ASN A 140 -14.01 -8.46 12.27
N TYR A 141 -15.11 -7.91 12.79
CA TYR A 141 -15.46 -6.52 12.55
C TYR A 141 -16.12 -5.87 13.75
N ILE A 142 -15.95 -4.56 13.86
CA ILE A 142 -16.68 -3.69 14.79
C ILE A 142 -17.17 -2.51 13.96
N ASN A 143 -18.49 -2.33 13.87
CA ASN A 143 -19.04 -1.17 13.17
C ASN A 143 -18.75 0.09 14.00
N VAL A 144 -18.06 1.05 13.41
CA VAL A 144 -17.63 2.28 14.07
C VAL A 144 -18.07 3.46 13.24
N SER A 145 -18.74 4.42 13.86
CA SER A 145 -19.17 5.63 13.16
C SER A 145 -17.99 6.55 12.86
N LYS A 146 -18.02 7.26 11.72
CA LYS A 146 -17.00 8.27 11.36
C LYS A 146 -16.89 9.43 12.36
N GLU A 147 -17.92 9.67 13.16
CA GLU A 147 -17.90 10.67 14.23
C GLU A 147 -16.98 10.26 15.39
N ILE A 148 -16.82 8.95 15.61
CA ILE A 148 -15.89 8.39 16.61
C ILE A 148 -14.49 8.30 16.01
N ILE A 149 -14.35 7.60 14.88
CA ILE A 149 -13.06 7.45 14.20
C ILE A 149 -13.17 8.08 12.81
N PRO A 150 -12.73 9.34 12.65
CA PRO A 150 -12.88 10.08 11.41
C PRO A 150 -12.01 9.50 10.31
N PHE A 151 -12.51 9.58 9.07
CA PHE A 151 -11.72 9.23 7.91
C PHE A 151 -10.76 10.36 7.56
N PRO A 152 -9.53 10.04 7.11
CA PRO A 152 -8.68 10.96 6.39
C PRO A 152 -9.40 11.57 5.20
N VAL A 153 -9.35 12.89 5.07
CA VAL A 153 -9.90 13.62 3.93
C VAL A 153 -8.79 14.31 3.15
N ASP A 154 -8.94 14.35 1.82
CA ASP A 154 -8.06 15.15 0.97
C ASP A 154 -8.50 16.63 0.91
N LYS A 155 -7.80 17.41 0.08
CA LYS A 155 -8.07 18.84 -0.11
C LYS A 155 -9.47 19.12 -0.66
N ASP A 156 -10.07 18.14 -1.33
CA ASP A 156 -11.40 18.22 -1.92
C ASP A 156 -12.48 17.65 -0.98
N SER A 157 -12.13 17.38 0.29
CA SER A 157 -12.99 16.79 1.32
C SER A 157 -13.48 15.38 0.99
N VAL A 158 -12.80 14.68 0.08
CA VAL A 158 -13.11 13.27 -0.21
C VAL A 158 -12.49 12.42 0.88
N SER A 159 -13.30 11.54 1.48
CA SER A 159 -12.85 10.62 2.54
C SER A 159 -12.13 9.40 1.95
N TRP A 160 -11.04 9.00 2.60
CA TRP A 160 -10.19 7.89 2.18
C TRP A 160 -10.28 6.72 3.14
N ARG A 161 -10.39 5.50 2.58
CA ARG A 161 -10.21 4.26 3.33
C ARG A 161 -8.74 4.03 3.62
N TYR A 162 -8.44 3.37 4.73
CA TYR A 162 -7.06 3.13 5.14
C TYR A 162 -6.88 1.79 5.85
N MET A 163 -5.63 1.38 5.94
CA MET A 163 -5.10 0.27 6.70
C MET A 163 -4.11 0.79 7.75
N ALA A 164 -4.02 0.13 8.90
CA ALA A 164 -3.05 0.47 9.94
C ALA A 164 -2.60 -0.81 10.66
N ILE A 165 -1.32 -0.88 11.05
CA ILE A 165 -0.80 -2.02 11.81
C ILE A 165 -0.64 -1.59 13.27
N PHE A 166 -1.27 -2.31 14.17
CA PHE A 166 -1.05 -2.18 15.60
C PHE A 166 0.03 -3.17 16.00
N ASP A 167 1.10 -2.68 16.62
CA ASP A 167 2.18 -3.52 17.10
C ASP A 167 1.80 -4.30 18.38
N ALA A 168 2.76 -5.02 18.95
CA ALA A 168 2.58 -5.78 20.18
C ALA A 168 2.18 -4.92 21.40
N ASN A 169 2.45 -3.62 21.35
CA ASN A 169 2.16 -2.66 22.42
C ASN A 169 0.91 -1.82 22.13
N ASN A 170 0.05 -2.26 21.19
CA ASN A 170 -1.13 -1.51 20.72
C ASN A 170 -0.81 -0.13 20.14
N GLN A 171 0.43 0.13 19.72
CA GLN A 171 0.74 1.39 19.07
C GLN A 171 0.46 1.29 17.57
N VAL A 172 -0.18 2.32 17.03
CA VAL A 172 -0.34 2.43 15.57
C VAL A 172 1.00 2.64 14.92
N ARG A 173 1.34 1.72 14.03
CA ARG A 173 2.47 1.75 13.14
C ARG A 173 1.98 1.66 11.71
N HIS A 174 2.73 2.29 10.80
CA HIS A 174 2.59 2.08 9.37
C HIS A 174 1.15 2.27 8.85
N VAL A 175 0.58 3.46 8.92
CA VAL A 175 -0.70 3.73 8.23
C VAL A 175 -0.48 3.66 6.72
N PHE A 176 -1.42 3.06 6.01
CA PHE A 176 -1.36 2.84 4.56
C PHE A 176 -2.73 3.04 3.93
N PHE A 177 -2.78 3.49 2.69
CA PHE A 177 -4.03 3.79 2.01
C PHE A 177 -4.06 2.98 0.70
N PRO A 178 -4.93 1.98 0.61
CA PRO A 178 -4.94 1.11 -0.54
C PRO A 178 -5.42 1.84 -1.79
N CYS A 179 -4.72 1.60 -2.90
CA CYS A 179 -5.09 2.08 -4.23
C CYS A 179 -5.35 0.87 -5.14
N SER A 180 -6.53 0.82 -5.76
CA SER A 180 -6.96 -0.30 -6.63
C SER A 180 -5.97 -0.54 -7.77
N ASP A 181 -5.44 0.53 -8.34
CA ASP A 181 -4.52 0.49 -9.49
C ASP A 181 -3.15 -0.12 -9.12
N TYR A 182 -2.86 -0.23 -7.83
CA TYR A 182 -1.56 -0.66 -7.30
C TYR A 182 -1.70 -1.72 -6.20
N SER A 183 -2.53 -2.75 -6.41
CA SER A 183 -2.74 -3.87 -5.47
C SER A 183 -1.45 -4.53 -4.95
N LYS A 184 -0.38 -4.57 -5.77
CA LYS A 184 0.95 -5.06 -5.37
C LYS A 184 1.58 -4.27 -4.23
N MET A 185 1.23 -2.99 -4.07
CA MET A 185 1.71 -2.17 -2.96
C MET A 185 1.03 -2.55 -1.67
N THR A 186 -0.28 -2.79 -1.70
CA THR A 186 -1.04 -3.33 -0.56
C THR A 186 -0.50 -4.70 -0.15
N GLU A 187 -0.22 -5.58 -1.12
CA GLU A 187 0.45 -6.86 -0.86
C GLU A 187 1.82 -6.67 -0.20
N SER A 188 2.67 -5.80 -0.75
CA SER A 188 3.99 -5.52 -0.18
C SER A 188 3.90 -4.91 1.21
N TYR A 189 2.90 -4.09 1.49
CA TYR A 189 2.64 -3.51 2.80
C TYR A 189 2.32 -4.62 3.83
N ILE A 190 1.40 -5.52 3.49
CA ILE A 190 1.01 -6.63 4.38
C ILE A 190 2.18 -7.61 4.58
N GLU A 191 2.85 -8.03 3.51
CA GLU A 191 3.94 -9.00 3.57
C GLU A 191 5.15 -8.45 4.35
N LYS A 192 5.59 -7.24 4.06
CA LYS A 192 6.82 -6.71 4.67
C LYS A 192 6.60 -6.19 6.09
N LEU A 193 5.46 -5.53 6.33
CA LEU A 193 5.26 -4.83 7.60
C LEU A 193 4.47 -5.67 8.59
N LEU A 194 3.35 -6.26 8.18
CA LEU A 194 2.55 -7.07 9.11
C LEU A 194 3.22 -8.43 9.35
N ILE A 195 3.46 -9.22 8.31
CA ILE A 195 4.03 -10.57 8.45
C ILE A 195 5.45 -10.49 9.01
N GLY A 196 6.28 -9.56 8.51
CA GLY A 196 7.60 -9.30 9.10
C GLY A 196 7.53 -8.97 10.60
N SER A 197 6.55 -8.19 11.06
CA SER A 197 6.37 -7.93 12.50
C SER A 197 5.90 -9.17 13.28
N ILE A 198 5.05 -10.02 12.69
CA ILE A 198 4.61 -11.28 13.31
C ILE A 198 5.81 -12.20 13.53
N GLU A 199 6.66 -12.35 12.52
CA GLU A 199 7.86 -13.20 12.57
C GLU A 199 8.83 -12.71 13.64
N GLN A 200 9.06 -11.39 13.75
CA GLN A 200 9.90 -10.80 14.79
C GLN A 200 9.37 -11.11 16.20
N VAL A 201 8.06 -10.96 16.44
CA VAL A 201 7.45 -11.27 17.74
C VAL A 201 7.56 -12.75 18.08
N ASN A 202 7.39 -13.64 17.09
CA ASN A 202 7.48 -15.08 17.31
C ASN A 202 8.91 -15.57 17.58
N GLN A 203 9.94 -14.88 17.06
CA GLN A 203 11.35 -15.21 17.33
C GLN A 203 11.80 -14.80 18.75
N LEU A 204 11.05 -13.92 19.42
CA LEU A 204 11.35 -13.42 20.77
C LEU A 204 10.67 -14.25 21.88
N LYS A 205 9.91 -15.29 21.53
CA LYS A 205 9.26 -16.22 22.46
C LYS A 205 9.99 -17.55 22.50
#